data_AF-A0A8C1IPT6-F1
#
_entry.id   AF-A0A8C1IPT6-F1
#
_cell.length_a   1.000
_cell.length_b   1.000
_cell.length_c   1.000
_cell.angle_alpha   90.00
_cell.angle_beta   90.00
_cell.angle_gamma   90.00
#
_symmetry.space_group_name_H-M   'P 1'
#
loop_
_entity.id
_entity.type
_entity.pdbx_description
1 polymer ?
#
loop_
_entity_poly.entity_id
_entity_poly.type
_entity_poly.pdbx_seq_one_letter_code
_entity_poly.pdbx_strand_id
1 'polypeptide(L)'
;MNILQVLLTVLCFSIDKAHGFNVGTSGAKIFSQLAAEQFGYSVQQFKNSQGKWLLVGSPWKGYPQNRKGEIYKCEINSPGSSCQSLNLQNSVNVPSISNGNNINMSLGLTLTPTTKNDGFMTCGPLWAQLCGSLYFYPGVCAEVSPQFTLQSAFSPAAQSMNAPLYESLLFKFKG
;
A
#
# COMPACT_ATOMS: atom_id res chain seq x y z
N MET A 1 18.62 27.20 45.44
CA MET A 1 18.53 26.47 44.15
C MET A 1 18.39 25.00 44.48
N ASN A 2 17.25 24.39 44.15
CA ASN A 2 16.91 23.04 44.61
C ASN A 2 17.77 22.01 43.84
N ILE A 3 18.50 21.14 44.55
CA ILE A 3 19.41 20.14 43.97
C ILE A 3 18.70 19.27 42.94
N LEU A 4 17.43 18.96 43.19
CA LEU A 4 16.59 18.19 42.26
C LEU A 4 16.42 18.91 40.91
N GLN A 5 16.31 20.24 40.92
CA GLN A 5 16.10 21.08 39.75
C GLN A 5 17.39 21.19 38.92
N VAL A 6 18.54 21.25 39.59
CA VAL A 6 19.87 21.20 38.95
C VAL A 6 20.08 19.83 38.30
N LEU A 7 19.76 18.74 39.01
CA LEU A 7 19.88 17.38 38.50
C LEU A 7 19.01 17.17 37.26
N LEU A 8 17.76 17.65 37.28
CA LEU A 8 16.83 17.58 36.14
C LEU A 8 17.37 18.36 34.93
N THR A 9 17.91 19.56 35.14
CA THR A 9 18.49 20.33 34.04
C THR A 9 19.71 19.64 33.45
N VAL A 10 20.62 19.11 34.27
CA VAL A 10 21.80 18.38 33.77
C VAL A 10 21.39 17.13 32.99
N LEU A 11 20.43 16.34 33.51
CA LEU A 11 19.89 15.18 32.81
C LEU A 11 19.24 15.54 31.48
N CYS A 12 18.54 16.68 31.37
CA CYS A 12 17.97 17.16 30.11
C CYS A 12 19.03 17.64 29.09
N PHE A 13 20.16 18.19 29.54
CA PHE A 13 21.25 18.63 28.66
C PHE A 13 22.21 17.50 28.26
N SER A 14 22.24 16.37 28.98
CA SER A 14 23.09 15.22 28.68
C SER A 14 22.46 14.18 27.75
N ILE A 15 21.19 14.36 27.35
CA ILE A 15 20.62 13.58 26.25
C ILE A 15 21.07 14.24 24.95
N ASP A 16 22.33 14.04 24.60
CA ASP A 16 22.79 14.30 23.24
C ASP A 16 21.83 13.58 22.29
N LYS A 17 21.35 14.33 21.29
CA LYS A 17 20.51 13.76 20.24
C LYS A 17 21.31 12.64 19.59
N ALA A 18 20.95 11.40 19.88
CA ALA A 18 21.52 10.24 19.23
C ALA A 18 21.20 10.34 17.73
N HIS A 19 22.15 10.87 16.96
CA HIS A 19 22.06 10.89 15.51
C HIS A 19 22.44 9.51 14.98
N GLY A 20 21.79 9.08 13.90
CA GLY A 20 22.22 7.88 13.18
C GLY A 20 23.67 8.08 12.73
N PHE A 21 24.60 7.30 13.29
CA PHE A 21 26.03 7.46 13.04
C PHE A 21 26.46 6.84 11.70
N ASN A 22 25.65 5.94 11.16
CA ASN A 22 25.93 5.17 9.94
C ASN A 22 24.93 5.46 8.80
N VAL A 23 24.11 6.52 8.93
CA VAL A 23 23.22 6.99 7.86
C VAL A 23 23.67 8.38 7.43
N GLY A 24 24.32 8.45 6.27
CA GLY A 24 24.75 9.72 5.69
C GLY A 24 23.55 10.58 5.31
N THR A 25 23.48 11.80 5.83
CA THR A 25 22.43 12.77 5.50
C THR A 25 22.84 13.71 4.36
N SER A 26 24.15 13.92 4.17
CA SER A 26 24.69 14.69 3.06
C SER A 26 24.48 13.95 1.73
N GLY A 27 23.98 14.65 0.71
CA GLY A 27 23.68 14.05 -0.60
C GLY A 27 22.44 13.15 -0.63
N ALA A 28 21.56 13.24 0.39
CA ALA A 28 20.30 12.50 0.41
C ALA A 28 19.46 12.82 -0.83
N LYS A 29 18.91 11.78 -1.45
CA LYS A 29 18.04 11.91 -2.61
C LYS A 29 16.59 12.09 -2.17
N ILE A 30 15.97 13.18 -2.59
CA ILE A 30 14.60 13.54 -2.22
C ILE A 30 13.68 13.26 -3.40
N PHE A 31 12.67 12.41 -3.19
CA PHE A 31 11.57 12.20 -4.13
C PHE A 31 10.32 12.88 -3.58
N SER A 32 9.58 13.59 -4.44
CA SER A 32 8.42 14.35 -4.01
C SER A 32 7.30 14.28 -5.05
N GLN A 33 6.07 14.28 -4.54
CA GLN A 33 4.81 14.43 -5.27
C GLN A 33 3.85 15.24 -4.39
N LEU A 34 2.58 15.33 -4.80
CA LEU A 34 1.55 16.05 -4.06
C LEU A 34 1.30 15.43 -2.67
N ALA A 35 1.50 16.21 -1.61
CA ALA A 35 1.26 15.78 -0.23
C ALA A 35 -0.21 15.40 0.02
N ALA A 36 -1.16 16.08 -0.64
CA ALA A 36 -2.59 15.77 -0.56
C ALA A 36 -2.93 14.37 -1.06
N GLU A 37 -2.08 13.76 -1.90
CA GLU A 37 -2.25 12.40 -2.41
C GLU A 37 -1.60 11.34 -1.50
N GLN A 38 -0.99 11.78 -0.39
CA GLN A 38 -0.28 10.94 0.58
C GLN A 38 0.86 10.13 -0.07
N PHE A 39 1.56 10.73 -1.03
CA PHE A 39 2.77 10.14 -1.58
C PHE A 39 3.80 9.89 -0.47
N GLY A 40 4.31 8.67 -0.40
CA GLY A 40 5.22 8.26 0.67
C GLY A 40 4.53 7.49 1.80
N TYR A 41 3.22 7.25 1.72
CA TYR A 41 2.48 6.50 2.74
C TYR A 41 3.07 5.09 2.96
N SER A 42 3.41 4.41 1.86
CA SER A 42 4.16 3.16 1.89
C SER A 42 5.41 3.30 1.00
N VAL A 43 6.51 2.71 1.44
CA VAL A 43 7.79 2.74 0.70
C VAL A 43 8.44 1.37 0.74
N GLN A 44 9.00 0.95 -0.39
CA GLN A 44 9.67 -0.34 -0.51
C GLN A 44 10.86 -0.26 -1.48
N GLN A 45 12.04 -0.71 -1.07
CA GLN A 45 13.16 -0.86 -1.99
C GLN A 45 12.93 -2.07 -2.91
N PHE A 46 13.23 -1.91 -4.19
CA PHE A 46 13.00 -2.94 -5.20
C PHE A 46 14.14 -2.98 -6.23
N LYS A 47 14.46 -4.17 -6.74
CA LYS A 47 15.49 -4.36 -7.75
C LYS A 47 15.00 -5.36 -8.78
N ASN A 48 15.22 -5.05 -10.05
CA ASN A 48 14.96 -5.96 -11.17
C ASN A 48 16.09 -5.85 -12.19
N SER A 49 15.92 -6.47 -13.36
CA SER A 49 16.87 -6.39 -14.47
C SER A 49 17.04 -4.97 -15.05
N GLN A 50 16.07 -4.07 -14.84
CA GLN A 50 16.10 -2.70 -15.34
C GLN A 50 16.82 -1.73 -14.39
N GLY A 51 16.99 -2.07 -13.11
CA GLY A 51 17.69 -1.21 -12.16
C GLY A 51 17.27 -1.38 -10.71
N LYS A 52 17.63 -0.38 -9.90
CA LYS A 52 17.26 -0.25 -8.50
C LYS A 52 16.24 0.89 -8.35
N TRP A 53 15.15 0.58 -7.68
CA TRP A 53 13.96 1.41 -7.59
C TRP A 53 13.56 1.58 -6.14
N LEU A 54 12.97 2.74 -5.84
CA LEU A 54 12.16 2.94 -4.66
C LEU A 54 10.70 2.93 -5.11
N LEU A 55 9.93 1.96 -4.64
CA LEU A 55 8.48 1.92 -4.83
C LEU A 55 7.82 2.78 -3.76
N VAL A 56 6.87 3.61 -4.18
CA VAL A 56 6.20 4.56 -3.29
C VAL A 56 4.70 4.53 -3.52
N GLY A 57 3.93 4.24 -2.48
CA GLY A 57 2.48 4.30 -2.50
C GLY A 57 1.94 5.72 -2.30
N SER A 58 0.86 6.04 -3.01
CA SER A 58 0.11 7.30 -2.94
C SER A 58 -1.40 6.99 -2.89
N PRO A 59 -1.90 6.50 -1.74
CA PRO A 59 -3.24 5.92 -1.64
C PRO A 59 -4.38 6.94 -1.77
N TRP A 60 -4.09 8.24 -1.72
CA TRP A 60 -5.06 9.31 -1.92
C TRP A 60 -5.03 9.91 -3.32
N LYS A 61 -4.26 9.33 -4.25
CA LYS A 61 -4.36 9.70 -5.66
C LYS A 61 -5.80 9.61 -6.16
N GLY A 62 -6.28 10.69 -6.77
CA GLY A 62 -7.65 10.83 -7.24
C GLY A 62 -8.64 11.33 -6.17
N TYR A 63 -8.18 11.82 -5.02
CA TYR A 63 -9.05 12.57 -4.11
C TYR A 63 -9.61 13.85 -4.78
N PRO A 64 -10.87 14.28 -4.51
CA PRO A 64 -11.85 13.68 -3.59
C PRO A 64 -12.73 12.57 -4.21
N GLN A 65 -12.77 12.47 -5.54
CA GLN A 65 -13.62 11.53 -6.28
C GLN A 65 -12.75 10.65 -7.16
N ASN A 66 -12.94 9.32 -7.09
CA ASN A 66 -12.07 8.33 -7.74
C ASN A 66 -10.72 8.15 -7.03
N ARG A 67 -10.74 8.08 -5.70
CA ARG A 67 -9.57 7.82 -4.83
C ARG A 67 -9.11 6.35 -4.93
N LYS A 68 -8.71 5.96 -6.13
CA LYS A 68 -8.22 4.60 -6.43
C LYS A 68 -6.83 4.34 -5.86
N GLY A 69 -6.04 5.38 -5.62
CA GLY A 69 -4.64 5.27 -5.23
C GLY A 69 -3.71 4.98 -6.42
N GLU A 70 -2.41 5.08 -6.18
CA GLU A 70 -1.37 4.89 -7.19
C GLU A 70 -0.07 4.37 -6.56
N ILE A 71 0.74 3.70 -7.36
CA ILE A 71 2.09 3.28 -7.00
C ILE A 71 3.06 3.93 -7.99
N TYR A 72 4.13 4.53 -7.46
CA TYR A 72 5.20 5.10 -8.25
C TYR A 72 6.46 4.24 -8.13
N LYS A 73 7.23 4.13 -9.21
CA LYS A 73 8.62 3.67 -9.19
C LYS A 73 9.54 4.87 -9.35
N CYS A 74 10.48 5.03 -8.42
CA CYS A 74 11.44 6.13 -8.40
C CYS A 74 12.85 5.57 -8.64
N GLU A 75 13.55 6.10 -9.63
CA GLU A 75 14.88 5.60 -9.98
C GLU A 75 15.93 6.11 -8.98
N ILE A 76 16.67 5.20 -8.34
CA ILE A 76 17.61 5.59 -7.28
C ILE A 76 18.88 6.22 -7.88
N ASN A 77 19.40 5.66 -8.98
CA ASN A 77 20.72 6.03 -9.52
C ASN A 77 20.70 7.18 -10.54
N SER A 78 19.52 7.66 -10.95
CA SER A 78 19.42 8.76 -11.90
C SER A 78 19.90 10.09 -11.28
N PRO A 79 20.56 10.99 -12.04
CA PRO A 79 20.91 12.34 -11.57
C PRO A 79 19.69 13.15 -11.09
N GLY A 80 18.50 12.84 -11.60
CA GLY A 80 17.24 13.45 -11.19
C GLY A 80 16.44 12.60 -10.21
N SER A 81 15.48 13.23 -9.53
CA SER A 81 14.52 12.57 -8.62
C SER A 81 13.20 12.25 -9.31
N SER A 82 13.26 11.54 -10.44
CA SER A 82 12.07 11.19 -11.21
C SER A 82 11.36 9.96 -10.62
N CYS A 83 10.04 10.07 -10.49
CA CYS A 83 9.14 8.98 -10.13
C CYS A 83 8.09 8.82 -11.22
N GLN A 84 7.90 7.59 -11.68
CA GLN A 84 6.95 7.24 -12.73
C GLN A 84 5.78 6.48 -12.14
N SER A 85 4.56 6.87 -12.54
CA SER A 85 3.35 6.13 -12.20
C SER A 85 3.36 4.74 -12.83
N LEU A 86 2.91 3.73 -12.08
CA LEU A 86 2.71 2.38 -12.61
C LEU A 86 1.33 2.18 -13.25
N ASN A 87 0.34 3.04 -12.94
CA ASN A 87 -1.00 3.03 -13.52
C ASN A 87 -1.74 1.68 -13.39
N LEU A 88 -1.56 0.97 -12.28
CA LEU A 88 -2.10 -0.38 -12.06
C LEU A 88 -3.60 -0.38 -11.70
N GLN A 89 -4.10 0.70 -11.11
CA GLN A 89 -5.44 0.86 -10.53
C GLN A 89 -6.60 0.60 -11.49
N ASN A 90 -6.42 0.76 -12.80
CA ASN A 90 -7.48 0.47 -13.77
C ASN A 90 -7.46 -0.99 -14.25
N SER A 91 -6.37 -1.70 -13.99
CA SER A 91 -6.18 -3.10 -14.41
C SER A 91 -6.49 -4.09 -13.29
N VAL A 92 -6.53 -3.65 -12.03
CA VAL A 92 -6.88 -4.50 -10.88
C VAL A 92 -8.34 -4.93 -10.98
N ASN A 93 -8.54 -6.23 -11.22
CA ASN A 93 -9.85 -6.85 -11.38
C ASN A 93 -9.86 -8.22 -10.68
N VAL A 94 -10.91 -8.51 -9.91
CA VAL A 94 -11.16 -9.82 -9.31
C VAL A 94 -12.36 -10.45 -10.03
N PRO A 95 -12.18 -11.48 -10.87
CA PRO A 95 -13.23 -11.99 -11.77
C PRO A 95 -14.53 -12.43 -11.09
N SER A 96 -14.46 -12.89 -9.84
CA SER A 96 -15.60 -13.39 -9.07
C SER A 96 -16.47 -12.31 -8.42
N ILE A 97 -16.10 -11.03 -8.56
CA ILE A 97 -16.77 -9.93 -7.87
C ILE A 97 -17.07 -8.80 -8.87
N SER A 98 -18.29 -8.28 -8.84
CA SER A 98 -18.69 -7.17 -9.69
C SER A 98 -17.94 -5.89 -9.32
N ASN A 99 -17.15 -5.35 -10.26
CA ASN A 99 -16.29 -4.19 -10.09
C ASN A 99 -17.01 -2.83 -10.16
N GLY A 100 -18.34 -2.81 -10.15
CA GLY A 100 -19.14 -1.63 -10.51
C GLY A 100 -18.81 -0.35 -9.73
N ASN A 101 -18.28 -0.45 -8.50
CA ASN A 101 -18.05 0.69 -7.60
C ASN A 101 -16.63 0.76 -7.01
N ASN A 102 -15.61 0.40 -7.78
CA ASN A 102 -14.20 0.40 -7.34
C ASN A 102 -13.52 1.79 -7.45
N ILE A 103 -14.21 2.84 -7.00
CA ILE A 103 -13.72 4.22 -7.10
C ILE A 103 -12.80 4.62 -5.93
N ASN A 104 -12.88 3.93 -4.79
CA ASN A 104 -12.20 4.31 -3.54
C ASN A 104 -11.32 3.20 -2.96
N MET A 105 -10.50 2.55 -3.78
CA MET A 105 -9.70 1.40 -3.36
C MET A 105 -8.54 1.75 -2.41
N SER A 106 -7.98 2.95 -2.54
CA SER A 106 -6.74 3.37 -1.86
C SER A 106 -5.57 2.39 -2.06
N LEU A 107 -5.38 1.96 -3.31
CA LEU A 107 -4.27 1.09 -3.73
C LEU A 107 -2.91 1.75 -3.41
N GLY A 108 -1.95 0.95 -2.96
CA GLY A 108 -0.65 1.46 -2.48
C GLY A 108 -0.63 1.79 -0.98
N LEU A 109 -1.71 1.49 -0.23
CA LEU A 109 -1.68 1.50 1.24
C LEU A 109 -0.72 0.44 1.80
N THR A 110 -0.59 -0.69 1.11
CA THR A 110 0.36 -1.75 1.44
C THR A 110 1.20 -2.06 0.22
N LEU A 111 2.52 -2.18 0.42
CA LEU A 111 3.49 -2.66 -0.55
C LEU A 111 4.36 -3.70 0.13
N THR A 112 4.44 -4.90 -0.42
CA THR A 112 5.28 -5.97 0.15
C THR A 112 5.99 -6.74 -0.96
N PRO A 113 7.29 -7.06 -0.82
CA PRO A 113 8.00 -7.89 -1.79
C PRO A 113 7.43 -9.32 -1.78
N THR A 114 7.45 -10.00 -2.93
CA THR A 114 7.01 -11.40 -3.04
C THR A 114 8.16 -12.29 -3.48
N THR A 115 8.34 -13.43 -2.80
CA THR A 115 9.39 -14.41 -3.12
C THR A 115 9.02 -15.31 -4.30
N LYS A 116 7.74 -15.37 -4.66
CA LYS A 116 7.21 -16.29 -5.67
C LYS A 116 7.68 -15.97 -7.10
N ASN A 117 7.90 -14.68 -7.41
CA ASN A 117 8.20 -14.22 -8.77
C ASN A 117 9.23 -13.07 -8.79
N ASP A 118 9.99 -12.85 -7.71
CA ASP A 118 10.85 -11.67 -7.50
C ASP A 118 10.12 -10.32 -7.69
N GLY A 119 8.80 -10.35 -7.55
CA GLY A 119 7.91 -9.23 -7.75
C GLY A 119 7.55 -8.54 -6.43
N PHE A 120 6.40 -7.89 -6.44
CA PHE A 120 5.81 -7.34 -5.22
C PHE A 120 4.30 -7.44 -5.29
N MET A 121 3.65 -7.24 -4.15
CA MET A 121 2.22 -7.18 -4.01
C MET A 121 1.83 -5.81 -3.46
N THR A 122 0.76 -5.25 -4.02
CA THR A 122 0.15 -4.01 -3.56
C THR A 122 -1.30 -4.28 -3.17
N CYS A 123 -1.78 -3.64 -2.11
CA CYS A 123 -3.17 -3.78 -1.66
C CYS A 123 -3.88 -2.44 -1.50
N GLY A 124 -5.19 -2.47 -1.75
CA GLY A 124 -6.15 -1.40 -1.55
C GLY A 124 -7.29 -1.89 -0.65
N PRO A 125 -7.24 -1.65 0.67
CA PRO A 125 -8.21 -2.21 1.63
C PRO A 125 -9.62 -1.65 1.50
N LEU A 126 -9.79 -0.49 0.86
CA LEU A 126 -11.11 0.16 0.71
C LEU A 126 -11.79 -0.19 -0.61
N TRP A 127 -11.26 -1.20 -1.31
CA TRP A 127 -11.93 -1.82 -2.44
C TRP A 127 -13.25 -2.46 -1.98
N ALA A 128 -14.35 -2.13 -2.66
CA ALA A 128 -15.69 -2.41 -2.21
C ALA A 128 -16.36 -3.49 -3.07
N GLN A 129 -17.03 -4.42 -2.39
CA GLN A 129 -17.89 -5.44 -2.96
C GLN A 129 -19.34 -5.08 -2.65
N LEU A 130 -20.19 -4.98 -3.68
CA LEU A 130 -21.62 -4.67 -3.53
C LEU A 130 -22.46 -5.96 -3.42
N CYS A 131 -22.95 -6.27 -2.23
CA CYS A 131 -23.76 -7.45 -1.92
C CYS A 131 -25.24 -7.05 -1.77
N GLY A 132 -26.05 -7.21 -2.83
CA GLY A 132 -27.42 -6.70 -2.83
C GLY A 132 -27.43 -5.17 -2.73
N SER A 133 -27.88 -4.62 -1.59
CA SER A 133 -27.87 -3.18 -1.29
C SER A 133 -26.75 -2.75 -0.33
N LEU A 134 -25.92 -3.68 0.15
CA LEU A 134 -24.88 -3.42 1.15
C LEU A 134 -23.49 -3.37 0.53
N TYR A 135 -22.67 -2.43 1.00
CA TYR A 135 -21.25 -2.36 0.66
C TYR A 135 -20.41 -3.06 1.70
N PHE A 136 -19.64 -4.05 1.26
CA PHE A 136 -18.61 -4.71 2.05
C PHE A 136 -17.23 -4.28 1.54
N TYR A 137 -16.26 -4.18 2.42
CA TYR A 137 -14.90 -3.74 2.08
C TYR A 137 -13.90 -4.88 2.33
N PRO A 138 -13.91 -5.93 1.50
CA PRO A 138 -12.98 -7.05 1.67
C PRO A 138 -11.55 -6.69 1.24
N GLY A 139 -11.35 -5.52 0.63
CA GLY A 139 -10.09 -5.09 0.06
C GLY A 139 -9.70 -5.87 -1.20
N VAL A 140 -8.65 -5.42 -1.84
CA VAL A 140 -8.03 -6.13 -2.97
C VAL A 140 -6.52 -6.12 -2.82
N CYS A 141 -5.88 -7.21 -3.21
CA CYS A 141 -4.44 -7.31 -3.34
C CYS A 141 -4.11 -7.76 -4.77
N ALA A 142 -3.02 -7.22 -5.30
CA ALA A 142 -2.59 -7.44 -6.67
C ALA A 142 -1.10 -7.80 -6.69
N GLU A 143 -0.79 -8.92 -7.32
CA GLU A 143 0.58 -9.33 -7.62
C GLU A 143 1.09 -8.55 -8.84
N VAL A 144 2.32 -8.05 -8.74
CA VAL A 144 3.00 -7.28 -9.78
C VAL A 144 4.34 -7.94 -10.07
N SER A 145 4.62 -8.15 -11.36
CA SER A 145 5.87 -8.76 -11.82
C SER A 145 7.08 -7.85 -11.60
N PRO A 146 8.31 -8.38 -11.72
CA PRO A 146 9.51 -7.56 -11.72
C PRO A 146 9.53 -6.49 -12.81
N GLN A 147 8.82 -6.69 -13.93
CA GLN A 147 8.71 -5.73 -15.03
C GLN A 147 7.57 -4.71 -14.82
N PHE A 148 7.03 -4.62 -13.61
CA PHE A 148 5.94 -3.73 -13.22
C PHE A 148 4.62 -4.00 -13.97
N THR A 149 4.40 -5.24 -14.38
CA THR A 149 3.14 -5.66 -15.01
C THR A 149 2.24 -6.35 -13.99
N LEU A 150 0.98 -5.91 -13.91
CA LEU A 150 -0.02 -6.57 -13.09
C LEU A 150 -0.18 -8.04 -13.53
N GLN A 151 -0.20 -8.96 -12.58
CA GLN A 151 -0.35 -10.39 -12.82
C GLN A 151 -1.76 -10.85 -12.46
N SER A 152 -1.99 -11.11 -11.18
CA SER A 152 -3.27 -11.56 -10.65
C SER A 152 -3.72 -10.64 -9.54
N ALA A 153 -5.03 -10.55 -9.32
CA ALA A 153 -5.60 -9.87 -8.17
C ALA A 153 -6.60 -10.78 -7.47
N PHE A 154 -6.65 -10.65 -6.15
CA PHE A 154 -7.57 -11.40 -5.31
C PHE A 154 -8.09 -10.50 -4.19
N SER A 155 -9.26 -10.85 -3.67
CA SER A 155 -9.84 -10.18 -2.51
C SER A 155 -9.76 -11.11 -1.31
N PRO A 156 -8.98 -10.78 -0.26
CA PRO A 156 -8.69 -11.70 0.84
C PRO A 156 -9.94 -12.13 1.63
N ALA A 157 -10.93 -11.25 1.75
CA ALA A 157 -12.13 -11.45 2.57
C ALA A 157 -13.42 -11.37 1.75
N ALA A 158 -13.35 -11.74 0.47
CA ALA A 158 -14.50 -11.72 -0.44
C ALA A 158 -15.69 -12.49 0.15
N GLN A 159 -16.86 -11.88 0.14
CA GLN A 159 -18.08 -12.49 0.66
C GLN A 159 -18.76 -13.35 -0.42
N SER A 160 -19.30 -14.49 -0.03
CA SER A 160 -20.21 -15.26 -0.89
C SER A 160 -21.57 -14.56 -0.92
N MET A 161 -21.92 -14.01 -2.08
CA MET A 161 -23.17 -13.25 -2.29
C MET A 161 -24.43 -14.11 -2.24
N ASN A 162 -24.26 -15.43 -2.20
CA ASN A 162 -25.36 -16.39 -2.30
C ASN A 162 -25.92 -16.81 -0.94
N ALA A 163 -25.63 -16.11 0.15
CA ALA A 163 -26.32 -16.34 1.42
C ALA A 163 -27.78 -15.88 1.25
N PRO A 164 -28.76 -16.80 1.21
CA PRO A 164 -30.15 -16.40 1.23
C PRO A 164 -30.45 -15.78 2.61
N LEU A 165 -31.44 -14.91 2.70
CA LEU A 165 -32.01 -14.47 4.00
C LEU A 165 -32.61 -15.62 4.83
N TYR A 166 -32.57 -16.86 4.29
CA TYR A 166 -33.01 -18.09 4.91
C TYR A 166 -31.87 -19.12 4.84
N GLU A 167 -31.50 -19.63 6.00
CA GLU A 167 -30.49 -20.68 6.16
C GLU A 167 -31.20 -22.04 6.19
N SER A 168 -31.15 -22.79 5.10
CA SER A 168 -31.69 -24.15 5.05
C SER A 168 -30.63 -25.14 5.55
N LEU A 169 -30.82 -25.70 6.74
CA LEU A 169 -29.96 -26.74 7.30
C LEU A 169 -30.20 -28.08 6.60
N LEU A 170 -29.20 -28.56 5.85
CA LEU A 170 -29.23 -29.87 5.22
C LEU A 170 -28.51 -30.90 6.11
N PHE A 171 -29.27 -31.83 6.69
CA PHE A 171 -28.70 -32.96 7.44
C PHE A 171 -28.51 -34.17 6.52
N LYS A 172 -27.27 -34.64 6.39
CA LYS A 172 -26.94 -35.88 5.67
C LYS A 172 -26.71 -36.99 6.68
N PHE A 173 -27.70 -37.85 6.89
CA PHE A 173 -27.54 -39.06 7.69
C PHE A 173 -26.94 -40.18 6.84
N LYS A 174 -25.90 -40.83 7.34
CA LYS A 174 -25.37 -42.07 6.77
C LYS A 174 -26.07 -43.22 7.50
N GLY A 175 -26.86 -43.99 6.76
CA GLY A 175 -27.47 -45.24 7.26
C GLY A 175 -26.43 -46.32 7.48
#